data_AF-A0A6B0S7A8-F1
#
_entry.id   AF-A0A6B0S7A8-F1
#
_cell.length_a   1.000
_cell.length_b   1.000
_cell.length_c   1.000
_cell.angle_alpha   90.00
_cell.angle_beta   90.00
_cell.angle_gamma   90.00
#
_symmetry.space_group_name_H-M   'P 1'
#
loop_
_entity.id
_entity.type
_entity.pdbx_description
1 polymer ?
#
loop_
_entity_poly.entity_id
_entity_poly.type
_entity_poly.pdbx_seq_one_letter_code
_entity_poly.pdbx_strand_id
1 'polypeptide(L)'
;MRDVTVEHHGGPLPYHRCPVLLLESLDIDQLIFDRELPQAAGVLHHCCSYKQGGRNLVILTTAPCGVQSGDRATWFGLYYNISGARIYLHPVGLELLIHHKALDPAQWTIQKVFFQGHYYKSLAQLEEQFEAGQVNVVVIPDNGTGGSWSLKSQVPPGPTPPLQFHPQGARFECPPHCGLSPLASELSVILGSLTFDSRENG
;
A
#
# COMPACT_ATOMS: atom_id res chain seq x y z
N MET A 1 24.50 24.05 -0.76
CA MET A 1 23.03 23.91 -0.74
C MET A 1 22.50 24.98 0.23
N ARG A 2 21.50 25.76 -0.16
CA ARG A 2 20.90 26.83 0.67
C ARG A 2 19.54 26.33 1.19
N ASP A 3 19.28 26.51 2.49
CA ASP A 3 17.96 26.24 3.06
C ASP A 3 16.97 27.35 2.63
N VAL A 4 15.85 26.93 2.03
CA VAL A 4 14.76 27.79 1.53
C VAL A 4 13.41 27.51 2.22
N THR A 5 13.40 26.69 3.28
CA THR A 5 12.16 26.25 3.96
C THR A 5 11.33 27.41 4.48
N VAL A 6 11.98 28.33 5.21
CA VAL A 6 11.30 29.51 5.79
C VAL A 6 10.88 30.50 4.71
N GLU A 7 11.66 30.62 3.63
CA GLU A 7 11.36 31.50 2.49
C GLU A 7 10.07 31.07 1.77
N HIS A 8 9.88 29.76 1.54
CA HIS A 8 8.70 29.24 0.84
C HIS A 8 7.49 29.01 1.74
N HIS A 9 7.69 28.70 3.03
CA HIS A 9 6.59 28.27 3.92
C HIS A 9 6.31 29.24 5.08
N GLY A 10 7.10 30.30 5.23
CA GLY A 10 6.94 31.28 6.31
C GLY A 10 7.30 30.75 7.71
N GLY A 11 7.90 29.57 7.81
CA GLY A 11 8.26 28.93 9.07
C GLY A 11 8.77 27.49 8.89
N PRO A 12 9.13 26.79 9.98
CA PRO A 12 9.54 25.39 9.93
C PRO A 12 8.36 24.48 9.55
N LEU A 13 8.64 23.41 8.80
CA LEU A 13 7.64 22.40 8.48
C LEU A 13 7.44 21.44 9.66
N PRO A 14 6.20 21.19 10.10
CA PRO A 14 5.94 20.20 11.14
C PRO A 14 6.34 18.78 10.71
N TYR A 15 7.07 18.07 11.58
CA TYR A 15 7.62 16.74 11.26
C TYR A 15 6.57 15.70 10.85
N HIS A 16 5.36 15.77 11.43
CA HIS A 16 4.27 14.84 11.11
C HIS A 16 3.83 14.88 9.63
N ARG A 17 4.18 15.94 8.89
CA ARG A 17 3.90 16.06 7.45
C ARG A 17 4.88 15.28 6.57
N CYS A 18 5.97 14.76 7.15
CA CYS A 18 6.90 13.90 6.44
C CYS A 18 6.14 12.65 5.92
N PRO A 19 6.28 12.28 4.63
CA PRO A 19 5.73 11.04 4.11
C PRO A 19 6.16 9.83 4.95
N VAL A 20 5.33 8.79 4.95
CA VAL A 20 5.69 7.51 5.57
C VAL A 20 6.92 6.96 4.85
N LEU A 21 8.01 6.74 5.60
CA LEU A 21 9.27 6.25 5.05
C LEU A 21 9.21 4.74 4.83
N LEU A 22 10.08 4.21 3.98
CA LEU A 22 10.19 2.75 3.80
C LEU A 22 10.52 2.04 5.12
N LEU A 23 11.43 2.61 5.93
CA LEU A 23 11.79 2.06 7.23
C LEU A 23 10.59 2.07 8.19
N GLU A 24 9.81 3.14 8.19
CA GLU A 24 8.61 3.24 9.01
C GLU A 24 7.58 2.18 8.64
N SER A 25 7.39 1.91 7.34
CA SER A 25 6.54 0.81 6.89
C SER A 25 7.05 -0.56 7.37
N LEU A 26 8.37 -0.79 7.37
CA LEU A 26 8.96 -2.05 7.85
C LEU A 26 8.83 -2.22 9.37
N ASP A 27 8.95 -1.14 10.13
CA ASP A 27 8.74 -1.17 11.58
C ASP A 27 7.27 -1.42 11.91
N ILE A 28 6.34 -0.89 11.10
CA ILE A 28 4.90 -1.15 11.21
C ILE A 28 4.60 -2.62 10.87
N ASP A 29 5.22 -3.16 9.82
CA ASP A 29 5.13 -4.59 9.49
C ASP A 29 5.57 -5.44 10.69
N GLN A 30 6.73 -5.17 11.27
CA GLN A 30 7.22 -5.91 12.45
C GLN A 30 6.26 -5.79 13.64
N LEU A 31 5.75 -4.58 13.93
CA LEU A 31 4.76 -4.38 14.98
C LEU A 31 3.53 -5.26 14.76
N ILE A 32 2.97 -5.25 13.55
CA ILE A 32 1.77 -6.01 13.22
C ILE A 32 2.04 -7.51 13.30
N PHE A 33 3.04 -8.00 12.56
CA PHE A 33 3.25 -9.43 12.35
C PHE A 33 3.88 -10.14 13.56
N ASP A 34 4.78 -9.48 14.29
CA ASP A 34 5.55 -10.12 15.35
C ASP A 34 4.93 -9.91 16.74
N ARG A 35 4.24 -8.79 16.96
CA ARG A 35 3.68 -8.44 18.28
C ARG A 35 2.16 -8.51 18.35
N GLU A 36 1.45 -8.07 17.31
CA GLU A 36 0.01 -7.86 17.38
C GLU A 36 -0.79 -9.08 16.88
N LEU A 37 -0.55 -9.58 15.65
CA LEU A 37 -1.26 -10.74 15.09
C LEU A 37 -1.17 -12.02 15.94
N PRO A 38 -0.05 -12.34 16.62
CA PRO A 38 0.02 -13.52 17.48
C PRO A 38 -1.02 -13.53 18.62
N GLN A 39 -1.54 -12.36 19.03
CA GLN A 39 -2.57 -12.26 20.06
C GLN A 39 -3.96 -12.72 19.58
N ALA A 40 -4.16 -12.81 18.26
CA ALA A 40 -5.41 -13.25 17.62
C ALA A 40 -5.17 -14.47 16.71
N ALA A 41 -4.24 -15.33 17.10
CA ALA A 41 -3.81 -16.44 16.25
C ALA A 41 -4.92 -17.46 15.98
N GLY A 42 -5.82 -17.72 16.94
CA GLY A 42 -6.93 -18.66 16.82
C GLY A 42 -7.97 -18.18 15.81
N VAL A 43 -8.47 -16.94 15.96
CA VAL A 43 -9.44 -16.39 15.00
C VAL A 43 -8.84 -16.28 13.60
N LEU A 44 -7.57 -15.89 13.48
CA LEU A 44 -6.89 -15.77 12.17
C LEU A 44 -6.61 -17.15 11.55
N HIS A 45 -6.26 -18.14 12.36
CA HIS A 45 -6.10 -19.51 11.86
C HIS A 45 -7.43 -20.04 11.32
N HIS A 46 -8.54 -19.78 12.01
CA HIS A 46 -9.87 -20.20 11.58
C HIS A 46 -10.38 -19.42 10.36
N CYS A 47 -10.21 -18.10 10.36
CA CYS A 47 -10.71 -17.21 9.31
C CYS A 47 -9.93 -17.34 8.01
N CYS A 48 -8.59 -17.36 8.09
CA CYS A 48 -7.74 -17.11 6.93
C CYS A 48 -6.51 -18.02 6.85
N SER A 49 -6.52 -19.17 7.52
CA SER A 49 -5.41 -20.14 7.50
C SER A 49 -4.07 -19.54 7.93
N TYR A 50 -4.10 -18.56 8.84
CA TYR A 50 -2.89 -17.91 9.36
C TYR A 50 -1.94 -18.93 9.98
N LYS A 51 -0.65 -18.78 9.66
CA LYS A 51 0.45 -19.54 10.26
C LYS A 51 1.37 -18.59 11.01
N GLN A 52 1.95 -19.07 12.09
CA GLN A 52 2.96 -18.33 12.85
C GLN A 52 4.06 -17.80 11.92
N GLY A 53 4.33 -16.50 12.02
CA GLY A 53 5.22 -15.76 11.12
C GLY A 53 4.52 -15.04 9.95
N GLY A 54 3.20 -15.19 9.78
CA GLY A 54 2.34 -14.28 9.00
C GLY A 54 2.63 -14.12 7.51
N ARG A 55 3.49 -14.95 6.92
CA ARG A 55 3.99 -14.79 5.54
C ARG A 55 2.91 -14.93 4.46
N ASN A 56 1.74 -15.44 4.82
CA ASN A 56 0.58 -15.57 3.93
C ASN A 56 -0.27 -14.29 3.85
N LEU A 57 0.03 -13.27 4.66
CA LEU A 57 -0.68 -11.99 4.65
C LEU A 57 0.28 -10.84 4.31
N VAL A 58 -0.29 -9.76 3.79
CA VAL A 58 0.38 -8.47 3.56
C VAL A 58 -0.49 -7.35 4.09
N ILE A 59 0.13 -6.25 4.49
CA ILE A 59 -0.58 -5.03 4.88
C ILE A 59 -0.66 -4.07 3.70
N LEU A 60 -1.79 -3.36 3.62
CA LEU A 60 -1.95 -2.24 2.72
C LEU A 60 -2.36 -1.01 3.51
N THR A 61 -1.63 0.08 3.30
CA THR A 61 -1.90 1.38 3.92
C THR A 61 -3.09 2.07 3.28
N THR A 62 -3.84 2.85 4.06
CA THR A 62 -4.96 3.66 3.61
C THR A 62 -4.70 5.15 3.86
N ALA A 63 -5.49 6.00 3.19
CA ALA A 63 -5.44 7.45 3.38
C ALA A 63 -6.81 7.99 3.81
N PRO A 64 -6.87 9.09 4.58
CA PRO A 64 -5.74 9.82 5.18
C PRO A 64 -5.18 9.17 6.46
N CYS A 65 -3.95 9.52 6.83
CA CYS A 65 -3.27 9.05 8.06
C CYS A 65 -3.73 9.82 9.33
N GLY A 66 -5.04 9.98 9.49
CA GLY A 66 -5.64 10.69 10.62
C GLY A 66 -6.87 11.51 10.22
N VAL A 67 -7.54 12.10 11.22
CA VAL A 67 -8.77 12.89 11.00
C VAL A 67 -8.59 14.38 11.26
N GLN A 68 -7.51 14.78 11.92
CA GLN A 68 -7.15 16.17 12.20
C GLN A 68 -5.67 16.44 11.91
N SER A 69 -5.32 17.72 11.77
CA SER A 69 -3.92 18.11 11.57
C SER A 69 -3.05 17.69 12.75
N GLY A 70 -1.89 17.10 12.47
CA GLY A 70 -0.99 16.59 13.48
C GLY A 70 -1.25 15.14 13.89
N ASP A 71 -2.30 14.50 13.40
CA ASP A 71 -2.45 13.06 13.53
C ASP A 71 -1.43 12.34 12.63
N ARG A 72 -1.02 11.16 13.09
CA ARG A 72 -0.26 10.18 12.32
C ARG A 72 -0.74 8.79 12.74
N ALA A 73 -1.97 8.50 12.34
CA ALA A 73 -2.67 7.26 12.65
C ALA A 73 -3.30 6.69 11.38
N THR A 74 -2.94 5.47 11.02
CA THR A 74 -3.29 4.90 9.71
C THR A 74 -4.02 3.58 9.89
N TRP A 75 -5.08 3.39 9.11
CA TRP A 75 -5.71 2.08 8.96
C TRP A 75 -4.89 1.22 8.00
N PHE A 76 -4.50 0.05 8.48
CA PHE A 76 -3.83 -0.98 7.68
C PHE A 76 -4.79 -2.14 7.48
N GLY A 77 -5.17 -2.38 6.23
CA GLY A 77 -5.96 -3.56 5.86
C GLY A 77 -5.05 -4.75 5.63
N LEU A 78 -5.47 -5.94 6.07
CA LEU A 78 -4.76 -7.18 5.82
C LEU A 78 -5.36 -7.91 4.63
N TYR A 79 -4.47 -8.42 3.78
CA TYR A 79 -4.82 -9.10 2.52
C TYR A 79 -3.97 -10.35 2.37
N TYR A 80 -4.44 -11.30 1.58
CA TYR A 80 -3.64 -12.46 1.22
C TYR A 80 -2.44 -12.09 0.35
N ASN A 81 -1.28 -12.65 0.69
CA ASN A 81 -0.06 -12.58 -0.08
C ASN A 81 -0.11 -13.55 -1.27
N ILE A 82 -0.88 -13.20 -2.30
CA ILE A 82 -1.03 -14.03 -3.50
C ILE A 82 0.03 -13.65 -4.52
N SER A 83 0.70 -14.65 -5.06
CA SER A 83 1.67 -14.50 -6.14
C SER A 83 0.99 -13.95 -7.40
N GLY A 84 1.13 -12.65 -7.63
CA GLY A 84 0.51 -11.93 -8.76
C GLY A 84 -0.10 -10.63 -8.27
N ALA A 85 -0.13 -9.59 -9.10
CA ALA A 85 -0.44 -8.20 -8.73
C ALA A 85 -1.91 -7.91 -8.31
N ARG A 86 -2.58 -8.82 -7.60
CA ARG A 86 -4.00 -8.75 -7.21
C ARG A 86 -4.26 -8.83 -5.71
N ILE A 87 -3.25 -8.61 -4.87
CA ILE A 87 -3.40 -8.58 -3.39
C ILE A 87 -4.63 -7.78 -2.94
N TYR A 88 -4.94 -6.66 -3.60
CA TYR A 88 -6.07 -5.77 -3.31
C TYR A 88 -7.46 -6.43 -3.39
N LEU A 89 -7.61 -7.55 -4.09
CA LEU A 89 -8.89 -8.25 -4.26
C LEU A 89 -9.15 -9.32 -3.20
N HIS A 90 -8.19 -9.56 -2.30
CA HIS A 90 -8.25 -10.64 -1.34
C HIS A 90 -8.10 -10.14 0.11
N PRO A 91 -8.97 -9.22 0.56
CA PRO A 91 -8.97 -8.78 1.95
C PRO A 91 -9.36 -9.95 2.87
N VAL A 92 -8.72 -10.03 4.04
CA VAL A 92 -9.14 -11.00 5.08
C VAL A 92 -10.18 -10.43 6.03
N GLY A 93 -10.64 -9.20 5.77
CA GLY A 93 -11.64 -8.51 6.59
C GLY A 93 -11.11 -8.03 7.94
N LEU A 94 -9.79 -8.00 8.14
CA LEU A 94 -9.13 -7.40 9.30
C LEU A 94 -8.47 -6.09 8.91
N GLU A 95 -8.76 -5.03 9.67
CA GLU A 95 -8.11 -3.73 9.56
C GLU A 95 -7.66 -3.26 10.94
N LEU A 96 -6.46 -2.67 11.01
CA LEU A 96 -5.83 -2.20 12.25
C LEU A 96 -5.55 -0.70 12.17
N LEU A 97 -6.07 0.07 13.11
CA LEU A 97 -5.73 1.49 13.24
C LEU A 97 -4.50 1.63 14.12
N ILE A 98 -3.36 1.99 13.52
CA ILE A 98 -2.08 2.11 14.21
C ILE A 98 -1.73 3.57 14.36
N HIS A 99 -1.46 3.99 15.60
CA HIS A 99 -0.91 5.30 15.89
C HIS A 99 0.61 5.22 15.94
N HIS A 100 1.25 5.74 14.89
CA HIS A 100 2.70 5.69 14.65
C HIS A 100 3.36 7.08 14.66
N LYS A 101 2.75 8.01 15.40
CA LYS A 101 3.24 9.39 15.54
C LYS A 101 4.55 9.52 16.33
N ALA A 102 4.77 8.64 17.31
CA ALA A 102 5.96 8.69 18.14
C ALA A 102 7.21 8.40 17.30
N LEU A 103 8.32 9.08 17.58
CA LEU A 103 9.59 8.86 16.87
C LEU A 103 10.21 7.48 17.20
N ASP A 104 9.86 6.94 18.36
CA ASP A 104 10.28 5.61 18.80
C ASP A 104 9.20 4.58 18.44
N PRO A 105 9.49 3.60 17.56
CA PRO A 105 8.55 2.55 17.20
C PRO A 105 8.03 1.71 18.37
N ALA A 106 8.81 1.60 19.46
CA ALA A 106 8.38 0.86 20.64
C ALA A 106 7.14 1.49 21.33
N GLN A 107 6.88 2.77 21.08
CA GLN A 107 5.74 3.51 21.64
C GLN A 107 4.49 3.46 20.76
N TRP A 108 4.56 2.79 19.60
CA TRP A 108 3.42 2.66 18.71
C TRP A 108 2.36 1.70 19.27
N THR A 109 1.10 2.01 18.99
CA THR A 109 -0.04 1.31 19.57
C THR A 109 -1.17 1.13 18.56
N ILE A 110 -1.86 -0.01 18.65
CA ILE A 110 -3.17 -0.18 18.02
C ILE A 110 -4.22 0.60 18.81
N GLN A 111 -4.93 1.50 18.13
CA GLN A 111 -6.04 2.26 18.71
C GLN A 111 -7.39 1.57 18.53
N LYS A 112 -7.56 0.85 17.42
CA LYS A 112 -8.78 0.11 17.10
C LYS A 112 -8.48 -1.06 16.18
N VAL A 113 -9.33 -2.06 16.28
CA VAL A 113 -9.40 -3.20 15.39
C VAL A 113 -10.77 -3.21 14.74
N PHE A 114 -10.81 -3.50 13.44
CA PHE A 114 -12.05 -3.79 12.73
C PHE A 114 -11.92 -5.18 12.12
N PHE A 115 -12.87 -6.07 12.45
CA PHE A 115 -12.90 -7.43 11.93
C PHE A 115 -14.29 -7.78 11.44
N GLN A 116 -14.41 -8.07 10.14
CA GLN A 116 -15.62 -8.55 9.45
C GLN A 116 -16.91 -7.78 9.79
N GLY A 117 -16.83 -6.45 9.90
CA GLY A 117 -18.00 -5.59 10.17
C GLY A 117 -18.12 -5.10 11.62
N HIS A 118 -17.30 -5.60 12.53
CA HIS A 118 -17.37 -5.26 13.95
C HIS A 118 -16.08 -4.59 14.45
N TYR A 119 -16.24 -3.66 15.40
CA TYR A 119 -15.10 -2.97 16.02
C TYR A 119 -14.74 -3.61 17.36
N TYR A 120 -13.43 -3.73 17.59
CA TYR A 120 -12.83 -4.23 18.82
C TYR A 120 -11.78 -3.24 19.32
N LYS A 121 -11.53 -3.27 20.63
CA LYS A 121 -10.53 -2.40 21.27
C LYS A 121 -9.10 -2.89 21.01
N SER A 122 -8.91 -4.21 20.94
CA SER A 122 -7.61 -4.85 20.71
C SER A 122 -7.79 -6.22 20.06
N LEU A 123 -6.71 -6.77 19.53
CA LEU A 123 -6.69 -8.14 18.99
C LEU A 123 -6.91 -9.19 20.09
N ALA A 124 -6.38 -8.96 21.29
CA ALA A 124 -6.65 -9.83 22.44
C ALA A 124 -8.14 -9.89 22.78
N GLN A 125 -8.87 -8.77 22.69
CA GLN A 125 -10.32 -8.76 22.91
C GLN A 125 -11.06 -9.53 21.81
N LEU A 126 -10.64 -9.39 20.55
CA LEU A 126 -11.21 -10.15 19.44
C LEU A 126 -11.04 -11.66 19.66
N GLU A 127 -9.85 -12.09 20.07
CA GLU A 127 -9.57 -13.50 20.37
C GLU A 127 -10.42 -14.01 21.53
N GLU A 128 -10.51 -13.27 22.64
CA GLU A 128 -11.34 -13.66 23.79
C GLU A 128 -12.81 -13.85 23.39
N GLN A 129 -13.37 -12.95 22.57
CA GLN A 129 -14.75 -13.08 22.09
C GLN A 129 -14.91 -14.22 21.09
N PHE A 130 -13.89 -14.50 20.28
CA PHE A 130 -13.88 -15.64 19.36
C PHE A 130 -13.88 -16.97 20.13
N GLU A 131 -13.01 -17.12 21.12
CA GLU A 131 -12.94 -18.31 21.99
C GLU A 131 -14.22 -18.50 22.82
N ALA A 132 -14.89 -17.39 23.19
CA ALA A 132 -16.21 -17.42 23.83
C ALA A 132 -17.37 -17.77 22.86
N GLY A 133 -17.10 -17.97 21.57
CA GLY A 133 -18.11 -18.27 20.54
C GLY A 133 -19.03 -17.09 20.20
N GLN A 134 -18.60 -15.86 20.50
CA GLN A 134 -19.40 -14.63 20.30
C GLN A 134 -19.13 -13.95 18.96
N VAL A 135 -18.08 -14.37 18.24
CA VAL A 135 -17.72 -13.83 16.93
C VAL A 135 -18.14 -14.81 15.84
N ASN A 136 -19.03 -14.36 14.95
CA ASN A 136 -19.38 -15.12 13.76
C ASN A 136 -18.32 -14.89 12.68
N VAL A 137 -17.48 -15.90 12.43
CA VAL A 137 -16.35 -15.80 11.49
C VAL A 137 -16.74 -16.36 10.13
N VAL A 138 -16.59 -15.53 9.10
CA VAL A 138 -16.64 -15.97 7.71
C VAL A 138 -15.25 -16.46 7.31
N VAL A 139 -15.16 -17.73 6.92
CA VAL A 139 -13.91 -18.30 6.39
C VAL A 139 -13.66 -17.74 4.99
N ILE A 140 -12.48 -17.19 4.79
CA ILE A 140 -12.08 -16.58 3.51
C ILE A 140 -11.14 -17.55 2.81
N PRO A 141 -11.42 -17.94 1.55
CA PRO A 141 -10.56 -18.87 0.84
C PRO A 141 -9.20 -18.24 0.55
N ASP A 142 -8.13 -19.04 0.68
CA ASP A 142 -6.74 -18.62 0.44
C ASP A 142 -6.26 -18.89 -0.99
N ASN A 143 -7.07 -19.60 -1.79
CA ASN A 143 -6.77 -19.94 -3.17
C ASN A 143 -8.06 -19.99 -4.02
N GLY A 144 -7.87 -19.95 -5.33
CA GLY A 144 -8.94 -20.16 -6.29
C GLY A 144 -8.47 -20.05 -7.74
N THR A 145 -9.42 -20.10 -8.66
CA THR A 145 -9.18 -20.03 -10.10
C THR A 145 -9.95 -18.86 -10.73
N GLY A 146 -9.51 -18.43 -11.91
CA GLY A 146 -10.15 -17.35 -12.66
C GLY A 146 -9.55 -15.97 -12.42
N GLY A 147 -10.29 -14.95 -12.84
CA GLY A 147 -9.77 -13.59 -13.00
C GLY A 147 -9.41 -12.87 -11.69
N SER A 148 -10.03 -13.20 -10.56
CA SER A 148 -9.63 -12.64 -9.25
C SER A 148 -8.25 -13.15 -8.82
N TRP A 149 -7.93 -14.40 -9.14
CA TRP A 149 -6.73 -15.10 -8.68
C TRP A 149 -5.55 -15.05 -9.65
N SER A 150 -5.79 -14.81 -10.95
CA SER A 150 -4.73 -14.75 -11.96
C SER A 150 -4.96 -13.65 -13.00
N LEU A 151 -3.89 -12.92 -13.32
CA LEU A 151 -3.84 -12.01 -14.46
C LEU A 151 -3.53 -12.72 -15.78
N LYS A 152 -3.10 -13.99 -15.71
CA LYS A 152 -2.75 -14.75 -16.89
C LYS A 152 -4.03 -15.15 -17.64
N SER A 153 -4.10 -14.76 -18.92
CA SER A 153 -5.13 -15.27 -19.82
C SER A 153 -5.10 -16.80 -19.84
N GLN A 154 -6.27 -17.41 -19.65
CA GLN A 154 -6.44 -18.86 -19.78
C GLN A 154 -6.58 -19.30 -21.24
N VAL A 155 -6.71 -18.34 -22.15
CA VAL A 155 -6.83 -18.57 -23.59
C VAL A 155 -5.43 -18.55 -24.22
N PRO A 156 -5.07 -19.54 -25.06
CA PRO A 156 -3.83 -19.53 -25.81
C PRO A 156 -3.68 -18.25 -26.65
N PRO A 157 -2.45 -17.74 -26.85
CA PRO A 157 -2.22 -16.60 -27.74
C PRO A 157 -2.76 -16.90 -29.14
N GLY A 158 -3.53 -15.95 -29.67
CA GLY A 158 -4.00 -15.99 -31.06
C GLY A 158 -2.91 -15.53 -32.04
N PRO A 159 -3.31 -15.23 -33.29
CA PRO A 159 -2.43 -14.61 -34.27
C PRO A 159 -1.80 -13.31 -33.74
N THR A 160 -0.60 -13.00 -34.20
CA THR A 160 0.13 -11.79 -33.80
C THR A 160 -0.71 -10.54 -34.10
N PRO A 161 -0.89 -9.63 -33.12
CA PRO A 161 -1.59 -8.38 -33.37
C PRO A 161 -0.82 -7.50 -34.37
N PRO A 162 -1.46 -6.50 -34.99
CA PRO A 162 -0.79 -5.57 -35.89
C PRO A 162 0.43 -4.92 -35.24
N LEU A 163 1.57 -4.99 -35.93
CA LEU A 163 2.82 -4.39 -35.49
C LEU A 163 3.04 -3.05 -36.20
N GLN A 164 3.13 -1.96 -35.44
CA GLN A 164 3.54 -0.66 -35.97
C GLN A 164 5.07 -0.62 -36.11
N PHE A 165 5.55 -0.20 -37.27
CA PHE A 165 6.97 0.00 -37.55
C PHE A 165 7.18 1.27 -38.36
N HIS A 166 8.43 1.77 -38.38
CA HIS A 166 8.82 2.93 -39.17
C HIS A 166 9.61 2.47 -40.41
N PRO A 167 9.01 2.45 -41.62
CA PRO A 167 9.65 1.85 -42.80
C PRO A 167 10.95 2.56 -43.23
N GLN A 168 11.04 3.87 -42.98
CA GLN A 168 12.20 4.71 -43.29
C GLN A 168 13.01 5.10 -42.04
N GLY A 169 12.87 4.36 -40.94
CA GLY A 169 13.51 4.71 -39.66
C GLY A 169 12.71 5.73 -38.85
N ALA A 170 13.15 5.97 -37.61
CA ALA A 170 12.47 6.91 -36.71
C ALA A 170 12.45 8.31 -37.32
N ARG A 171 11.28 8.95 -37.32
CA ARG A 171 11.11 10.35 -37.76
C ARG A 171 11.32 11.34 -36.61
N PHE A 172 11.97 10.90 -35.55
CA PHE A 172 12.22 11.66 -34.34
C PHE A 172 13.57 11.28 -33.73
N GLU A 173 14.15 12.24 -33.02
CA GLU A 173 15.39 12.08 -32.26
C GLU A 173 15.12 12.36 -30.78
N CYS A 174 15.78 11.63 -29.88
CA CYS A 174 15.69 11.82 -28.42
C CYS A 174 17.10 12.03 -27.84
N PRO A 175 17.59 13.29 -27.79
CA PRO A 175 18.84 13.62 -27.10
C PRO A 175 18.76 13.32 -25.59
N PRO A 176 19.91 13.08 -24.91
CA PRO A 176 19.95 12.68 -23.50
C PRO A 176 19.32 13.68 -22.51
N HIS A 177 19.17 14.95 -22.91
CA HIS A 177 18.50 15.99 -22.12
C HIS A 177 17.66 16.90 -23.02
N CYS A 178 16.82 16.33 -23.87
CA CYS A 178 15.67 17.01 -24.50
C CYS A 178 14.80 15.90 -25.06
N GLY A 179 13.49 15.93 -24.81
CA GLY A 179 12.58 15.14 -25.64
C GLY A 179 12.66 15.62 -27.09
N LEU A 180 12.00 14.87 -27.98
CA LEU A 180 11.66 15.25 -29.35
C LEU A 180 11.84 16.74 -29.61
N SER A 181 12.74 17.17 -30.50
CA SER A 181 12.71 18.56 -30.96
C SER A 181 11.26 18.90 -31.37
N PRO A 182 10.51 19.78 -30.65
CA PRO A 182 10.92 20.78 -29.65
C PRO A 182 10.16 20.68 -28.29
N LEU A 183 10.34 19.61 -27.52
CA LEU A 183 9.62 19.32 -26.27
C LEU A 183 10.61 18.82 -25.23
N ALA A 184 10.78 19.55 -24.14
CA ALA A 184 11.52 19.08 -22.98
C ALA A 184 10.58 18.29 -22.06
N SER A 185 11.01 17.12 -21.61
CA SER A 185 10.24 16.28 -20.68
C SER A 185 11.10 15.87 -19.50
N GLU A 186 10.56 16.01 -18.30
CA GLU A 186 11.22 15.59 -17.05
C GLU A 186 10.27 14.77 -16.19
N LEU A 187 10.84 13.91 -15.34
CA LEU A 187 10.10 13.15 -14.34
C LEU A 187 10.41 13.70 -12.95
N SER A 188 9.50 14.50 -12.40
CA SER A 188 9.57 14.97 -11.02
C SER A 188 9.24 13.84 -10.06
N VAL A 189 10.02 13.72 -8.99
CA VAL A 189 9.84 12.69 -7.95
C VAL A 189 8.47 12.76 -7.27
N ILE A 190 7.85 13.95 -7.23
CA ILE A 190 6.56 14.17 -6.57
C ILE A 190 5.45 14.47 -7.58
N LEU A 191 5.73 15.34 -8.55
CA LEU A 191 4.71 15.82 -9.50
C LEU A 191 4.51 14.88 -10.69
N GLY A 192 5.37 13.87 -10.86
CA GLY A 192 5.33 12.96 -11.99
C GLY A 192 5.86 13.60 -13.27
N SER A 193 5.33 13.17 -14.42
CA SER A 193 5.80 13.60 -15.73
C SER A 193 5.41 15.05 -16.01
N LEU A 194 6.39 15.87 -16.37
CA LEU A 194 6.21 17.27 -16.74
C LEU A 194 6.77 17.50 -18.14
N THR A 195 6.05 18.30 -18.93
CA THR A 195 6.48 18.76 -20.24
C THR A 195 6.66 20.27 -20.22
N PHE A 196 7.73 20.75 -20.87
CA PHE A 196 8.13 22.15 -20.89
C PHE A 196 8.61 22.56 -22.28
N ASP A 197 8.61 23.87 -22.51
CA ASP A 197 9.09 24.52 -23.74
C ASP A 197 8.54 23.85 -25.02
N SER A 198 7.24 23.57 -25.04
CA SER A 198 6.57 22.99 -26.20
C SER A 198 6.45 24.03 -27.30
N ARG A 199 7.12 23.80 -28.42
CA ARG A 199 7.04 24.69 -29.59
C ARG A 199 6.34 24.03 -30.77
N GLU A 200 5.65 24.82 -31.56
CA GLU A 200 5.06 24.37 -32.81
C GLU A 200 5.57 25.31 -33.91
N ASN A 201 6.36 24.76 -34.84
CA ASN A 201 7.01 25.49 -35.94
C ASN A 201 8.12 26.51 -35.55
N GLY A 202 8.59 26.51 -34.30
CA GLY A 202 9.74 27.31 -33.86
C GLY A 202 9.45 28.23 -32.68
#